data_AF-A0A524J5P1-F1
#
_entry.id   AF-A0A524J5P1-F1
#
_cell.length_a   1.000
_cell.length_b   1.000
_cell.length_c   1.000
_cell.angle_alpha   90.00
_cell.angle_beta   90.00
_cell.angle_gamma   90.00
#
_symmetry.space_group_name_H-M   'P 1'
#
loop_
_entity.id
_entity.type
_entity.pdbx_description
1 polymer ?
#
loop_
_entity_poly.entity_id
_entity_poly.type
_entity_poly.pdbx_seq_one_letter_code
_entity_poly.pdbx_strand_id
1 'polypeptide(L)'
;MSGHIGIPLEPEGVYKWIVFLPDKTNGVGVLNRYYGMFESGKFKLRGIELRRRDTPGIVRDMQTDILDRFSQADDAEGLKRLVPATLGIIGRYVDDVNSGTVPMKKLVLTKKVSKSLDGYTQLNDSVAALSQLSDEGIDVNPGECIGYVITASKSKDLDERVRAEILLTGYEGYDASAYVELLLRAAETMLLPMGYGCAKLRKTLLC
;
A
#
# COMPACT_ATOMS: atom_id res chain seq x y z
N MET A 1 27.01 -10.03 28.22
CA MET A 1 26.23 -10.11 29.47
C MET A 1 26.00 -8.70 29.97
N SER A 2 24.75 -8.20 29.90
CA SER A 2 24.40 -6.87 30.43
C SER A 2 24.19 -6.99 31.94
N GLY A 3 25.20 -6.57 32.71
CA GLY A 3 25.31 -6.84 34.15
C GLY A 3 24.71 -5.80 35.10
N HIS A 4 23.84 -4.88 34.66
CA HIS A 4 23.38 -3.79 35.55
C HIS A 4 21.88 -3.52 35.63
N ILE A 5 21.04 -4.22 34.88
CA ILE A 5 19.58 -4.14 35.04
C ILE A 5 19.06 -5.55 34.78
N GLY A 6 18.41 -6.19 35.75
CA GLY A 6 17.93 -7.58 35.68
C GLY A 6 16.80 -7.84 34.67
N ILE A 7 16.75 -7.06 33.60
CA ILE A 7 15.86 -7.23 32.46
C ILE A 7 16.64 -8.04 31.42
N PRO A 8 16.21 -9.28 31.10
CA PRO A 8 16.86 -10.06 30.06
C PRO A 8 16.74 -9.34 28.72
N LEU A 9 17.87 -9.12 28.04
CA LEU A 9 17.90 -8.68 26.66
C LEU A 9 17.86 -9.91 25.77
N GLU A 10 16.77 -10.10 25.05
CA GLU A 10 16.65 -11.13 24.03
C GLU A 10 16.96 -10.52 22.65
N PRO A 11 18.07 -10.90 22.00
CA PRO A 11 18.37 -10.42 20.66
C PRO A 11 17.37 -11.00 19.66
N GLU A 12 16.66 -10.12 18.94
CA GLU A 12 15.67 -10.53 17.93
C GLU A 12 16.33 -11.13 16.66
N GLY A 13 17.52 -10.66 16.31
CA GLY A 13 18.28 -11.14 15.16
C GLY A 13 19.30 -10.11 14.67
N VAL A 14 20.20 -10.55 13.77
CA VAL A 14 21.18 -9.68 13.11
C VAL A 14 20.66 -9.31 11.73
N TYR A 15 20.64 -8.02 11.41
CA TYR A 15 20.24 -7.53 10.10
C TYR A 15 21.39 -7.66 9.11
N LYS A 16 21.10 -8.27 7.96
CA LYS A 16 21.93 -8.18 6.76
C LYS A 16 21.88 -6.75 6.21
N TRP A 17 20.68 -6.18 6.18
CA TRP A 17 20.45 -4.76 5.90
C TRP A 17 19.10 -4.32 6.48
N ILE A 18 18.96 -3.03 6.76
CA ILE A 18 17.72 -2.41 7.23
C ILE A 18 17.59 -1.00 6.64
N VAL A 19 16.36 -0.63 6.30
CA VAL A 19 16.00 0.66 5.75
C VAL A 19 14.99 1.33 6.68
N PHE A 20 15.38 2.47 7.26
CA PHE A 20 14.51 3.31 8.08
C PHE A 20 13.82 4.37 7.22
N LEU A 21 12.50 4.50 7.39
CA LEU A 21 11.70 5.40 6.58
C LEU A 21 11.43 6.73 7.31
N PRO A 22 11.53 7.88 6.62
CA PRO A 22 11.16 9.17 7.20
C PRO A 22 9.66 9.23 7.54
N ASP A 23 9.31 10.05 8.53
CA ASP A 23 7.92 10.46 8.76
C ASP A 23 7.41 11.23 7.53
N LYS A 24 6.25 10.83 7.00
CA LYS A 24 5.59 11.52 5.87
C LYS A 24 5.09 12.92 6.26
N THR A 25 4.96 13.21 7.55
CA THR A 25 4.43 14.47 8.09
C THR A 25 5.50 15.44 8.57
N ASN A 26 6.61 14.96 9.16
CA ASN A 26 7.61 15.81 9.83
C ASN A 26 9.06 15.61 9.36
N GLY A 27 9.33 14.70 8.41
CA GLY A 27 10.67 14.49 7.81
C GLY A 27 11.73 13.82 8.69
N VAL A 28 11.49 13.67 10.01
CA VAL A 28 12.35 12.89 10.93
C VAL A 28 11.94 11.41 10.86
N GLY A 29 12.88 10.46 10.87
CA GLY A 29 12.56 9.02 10.88
C GLY A 29 11.62 8.63 12.02
N VAL A 30 10.51 7.95 11.73
CA VAL A 30 9.67 7.35 12.78
C VAL A 30 10.17 5.94 13.05
N LEU A 31 10.48 5.63 14.31
CA LEU A 31 10.91 4.30 14.78
C LEU A 31 9.97 3.16 14.34
N ASN A 32 8.71 3.47 14.02
CA ASN A 32 7.68 2.51 13.65
C ASN A 32 7.56 2.23 12.15
N ARG A 33 8.45 2.77 11.30
CA ARG A 33 8.44 2.55 9.84
C ARG A 33 9.81 2.14 9.32
N TYR A 34 9.96 0.85 9.04
CA TYR A 34 11.18 0.30 8.46
C TYR A 34 10.90 -1.03 7.77
N TYR A 35 11.80 -1.43 6.89
CA TYR A 35 11.86 -2.78 6.37
C TYR A 35 13.32 -3.22 6.30
N GLY A 36 13.60 -4.48 6.57
CA GLY A 36 14.95 -5.01 6.61
C GLY A 36 14.96 -6.52 6.46
N MET A 37 16.11 -7.08 6.12
CA MET A 37 16.31 -8.52 6.03
C MET A 37 17.33 -8.96 7.07
N PHE A 38 17.00 -9.99 7.83
CA PHE A 38 17.94 -10.63 8.74
C PHE A 38 18.96 -11.46 7.96
N GLU A 39 20.12 -11.77 8.57
CA GLU A 39 21.10 -12.71 8.01
C GLU A 39 20.48 -14.10 7.76
N SER A 40 19.41 -14.46 8.48
CA SER A 40 18.62 -15.66 8.24
C SER A 40 17.80 -15.65 6.93
N GLY A 41 17.77 -14.53 6.19
CA GLY A 41 16.96 -14.34 4.98
C GLY A 41 15.50 -13.95 5.25
N LYS A 42 15.08 -13.85 6.52
CA LYS A 42 13.71 -13.43 6.86
C LYS A 42 13.56 -11.91 6.84
N PHE A 43 12.47 -11.42 6.26
CA PHE A 43 12.12 -10.00 6.31
C PHE A 43 11.51 -9.59 7.65
N LYS A 44 11.91 -8.41 8.12
CA LYS A 44 11.24 -7.66 9.17
C LYS A 44 10.60 -6.42 8.56
N LEU A 45 9.27 -6.33 8.67
CA LEU A 45 8.47 -5.26 8.06
C LEU A 45 7.66 -4.55 9.13
N ARG A 46 7.76 -3.21 9.19
CA ARG A 46 7.01 -2.34 10.10
C ARG A 46 6.51 -1.10 9.38
N GLY A 47 5.21 -0.83 9.53
CA GLY A 47 4.63 0.44 9.07
C GLY A 47 4.67 0.69 7.55
N ILE A 48 4.74 -0.38 6.76
CA ILE A 48 4.63 -0.36 5.29
C ILE A 48 3.30 -0.97 4.83
N GLU A 49 2.90 -0.64 3.61
CA GLU A 49 1.60 -0.96 3.00
C GLU A 49 1.33 -2.48 2.97
N LEU A 50 2.33 -3.31 2.70
CA LEU A 50 2.21 -4.78 2.65
C LEU A 50 1.56 -5.41 3.90
N ARG A 51 1.70 -4.76 5.06
CA ARG A 51 1.17 -5.24 6.35
C ARG A 51 -0.15 -4.59 6.75
N ARG A 52 -0.67 -3.64 5.96
CA ARG A 52 -1.91 -2.93 6.27
C ARG A 52 -3.11 -3.63 5.63
N ARG A 53 -4.22 -3.69 6.37
CA ARG A 53 -5.47 -4.29 5.90
C ARG A 53 -6.15 -3.45 4.80
N ASP A 54 -5.91 -2.14 4.79
CA ASP A 54 -6.52 -1.19 3.85
C ASP A 54 -5.83 -1.13 2.48
N THR A 55 -4.74 -1.87 2.30
CA THR A 55 -3.97 -1.88 1.05
C THR A 55 -4.60 -2.83 0.03
N PRO A 56 -4.71 -2.47 -1.26
CA PRO A 56 -5.25 -3.37 -2.27
C PRO A 56 -4.25 -4.47 -2.65
N GLY A 57 -4.73 -5.58 -3.18
CA GLY A 57 -3.92 -6.74 -3.58
C GLY A 57 -2.80 -6.36 -4.55
N ILE A 58 -3.07 -5.52 -5.55
CA ILE A 58 -2.07 -5.10 -6.55
C ILE A 58 -0.86 -4.40 -5.93
N VAL A 59 -1.08 -3.61 -4.87
CA VAL A 59 0.00 -2.93 -4.13
C VAL A 59 0.78 -3.93 -3.28
N ARG A 60 0.11 -4.91 -2.66
CA ARG A 60 0.78 -5.98 -1.91
C ARG A 60 1.65 -6.83 -2.82
N ASP A 61 1.14 -7.22 -3.98
CA ASP A 61 1.87 -8.02 -4.96
C ASP A 61 3.13 -7.27 -5.42
N MET A 62 3.00 -5.98 -5.79
CA MET A 62 4.15 -5.15 -6.16
C MET A 62 5.19 -5.05 -5.04
N GLN A 63 4.79 -4.75 -3.79
CA GLN A 63 5.76 -4.67 -2.69
C GLN A 63 6.42 -6.01 -2.37
N THR A 64 5.71 -7.12 -2.58
CA THR A 64 6.27 -8.47 -2.43
C THR A 64 7.35 -8.71 -3.48
N ASP A 65 7.07 -8.45 -4.76
CA ASP A 65 8.06 -8.60 -5.84
C ASP A 65 9.29 -7.71 -5.63
N ILE A 66 9.09 -6.49 -5.12
CA ILE A 66 10.20 -5.57 -4.78
C ILE A 66 11.06 -6.16 -3.65
N LEU A 67 10.43 -6.68 -2.58
CA LEU A 67 11.15 -7.30 -1.47
C LEU A 67 11.90 -8.56 -1.94
N ASP A 68 11.28 -9.39 -2.76
CA ASP A 68 11.92 -10.57 -3.35
C ASP A 68 13.15 -10.17 -4.17
N ARG A 69 13.07 -9.06 -4.92
CA ARG A 69 14.25 -8.50 -5.60
C ARG A 69 15.32 -8.05 -4.60
N PHE A 70 14.93 -7.33 -3.55
CA PHE A 70 15.84 -6.85 -2.50
C PHE A 70 16.47 -7.96 -1.66
N SER A 71 15.88 -9.15 -1.60
CA SER A 71 16.48 -10.31 -0.92
C SER A 71 17.85 -10.71 -1.50
N GLN A 72 18.15 -10.28 -2.72
CA GLN A 72 19.43 -10.53 -3.40
C GLN A 72 20.56 -9.57 -2.97
N ALA A 73 20.25 -8.52 -2.20
CA ALA A 73 21.27 -7.60 -1.70
C ALA A 73 21.98 -8.15 -0.45
N ASP A 74 23.29 -7.93 -0.39
CA ASP A 74 24.11 -8.24 0.79
C ASP A 74 24.25 -7.07 1.76
N ASP A 75 24.10 -5.84 1.25
CA ASP A 75 24.28 -4.61 2.00
C ASP A 75 23.47 -3.46 1.39
N ALA A 76 23.60 -2.26 1.96
CA ALA A 76 22.94 -1.06 1.48
C ALA A 76 23.36 -0.67 0.06
N GLU A 77 24.60 -0.91 -0.35
CA GLU A 77 25.06 -0.64 -1.71
C GLU A 77 24.47 -1.64 -2.72
N GLY A 78 24.28 -2.89 -2.30
CA GLY A 78 23.56 -3.92 -3.04
C GLY A 78 22.13 -3.51 -3.32
N LEU A 79 21.42 -2.97 -2.32
CA LEU A 79 20.07 -2.42 -2.53
C LEU A 79 20.05 -1.32 -3.58
N LYS A 80 21.02 -0.38 -3.53
CA LYS A 80 21.14 0.70 -4.52
C LYS A 80 21.37 0.16 -5.93
N ARG A 81 22.21 -0.88 -6.09
CA ARG A 81 22.46 -1.54 -7.38
C ARG A 81 21.21 -2.21 -7.97
N LEU A 82 20.25 -2.61 -7.14
CA LEU A 82 19.03 -3.27 -7.60
C LEU A 82 17.94 -2.30 -8.08
N VAL A 83 18.08 -0.99 -7.79
CA VAL A 83 17.08 0.04 -8.13
C VAL A 83 16.62 0.00 -9.59
N PRO A 84 17.49 -0.11 -10.61
CA PRO A 84 17.03 -0.17 -12.01
C PRO A 84 16.10 -1.34 -12.29
N ALA A 85 16.40 -2.53 -11.74
CA ALA A 85 15.54 -3.70 -11.89
C ALA A 85 14.23 -3.54 -11.11
N THR A 86 14.28 -2.91 -9.93
CA THR A 86 13.09 -2.59 -9.14
C THR A 86 12.16 -1.62 -9.88
N LEU A 87 12.70 -0.63 -10.60
CA LEU A 87 11.90 0.25 -11.45
C LEU A 87 11.19 -0.51 -12.57
N GLY A 88 11.84 -1.53 -13.16
CA GLY A 88 11.21 -2.42 -14.14
C GLY A 88 10.04 -3.22 -13.56
N ILE A 89 10.15 -3.67 -12.31
CA ILE A 89 9.02 -4.31 -11.59
C ILE A 89 7.87 -3.33 -11.44
N ILE A 90 8.12 -2.12 -10.94
CA ILE A 90 7.08 -1.11 -10.73
C ILE A 90 6.41 -0.72 -12.06
N GLY A 91 7.20 -0.53 -13.12
CA GLY A 91 6.71 -0.23 -14.47
C GLY A 91 5.71 -1.28 -14.97
N ARG A 92 6.02 -2.58 -14.82
CA ARG A 92 5.09 -3.66 -15.17
C ARG A 92 3.75 -3.53 -14.44
N TYR A 93 3.75 -3.29 -13.13
CA TYR A 93 2.49 -3.11 -12.37
C TYR A 93 1.70 -1.87 -12.82
N VAL A 94 2.40 -0.79 -13.17
CA VAL A 94 1.79 0.42 -13.74
C VAL A 94 1.14 0.11 -15.09
N ASP A 95 1.83 -0.63 -15.96
CA ASP A 95 1.31 -1.03 -17.27
C ASP A 95 0.11 -1.97 -17.14
N ASP A 96 0.17 -2.94 -16.23
CA ASP A 96 -0.94 -3.85 -15.93
C ASP A 96 -2.19 -3.04 -15.50
N VAL A 97 -2.02 -2.09 -14.58
CA VAL A 97 -3.12 -1.20 -14.14
C VAL A 97 -3.63 -0.35 -15.29
N ASN A 98 -2.77 0.27 -16.10
CA ASN A 98 -3.17 1.10 -17.23
C ASN A 98 -3.86 0.31 -18.36
N SER A 99 -3.54 -0.98 -18.51
CA SER A 99 -4.15 -1.85 -19.52
C SER A 99 -5.60 -2.25 -19.20
N GLY A 100 -6.08 -2.00 -17.98
CA GLY A 100 -7.43 -2.40 -17.56
C GLY A 100 -7.58 -3.90 -17.26
N THR A 101 -6.48 -4.67 -17.24
CA THR A 101 -6.53 -6.14 -17.15
C THR A 101 -6.42 -6.68 -15.72
N VAL A 102 -6.17 -5.82 -14.73
CA VAL A 102 -6.04 -6.25 -13.33
C VAL A 102 -7.40 -6.75 -12.82
N PRO A 103 -7.50 -7.97 -12.25
CA PRO A 103 -8.74 -8.47 -11.70
C PRO A 103 -9.27 -7.56 -10.59
N MET A 104 -10.57 -7.23 -10.61
CA MET A 104 -11.20 -6.33 -9.62
C MET A 104 -10.93 -6.72 -8.16
N LYS A 105 -10.90 -8.03 -7.86
CA LYS A 105 -10.57 -8.53 -6.52
C LYS A 105 -9.20 -8.09 -6.02
N LYS A 106 -8.22 -7.86 -6.91
CA LYS A 106 -6.90 -7.33 -6.55
C LYS A 106 -6.91 -5.81 -6.32
N LEU A 107 -7.98 -5.13 -6.71
CA LEU A 107 -8.13 -3.67 -6.61
C LEU A 107 -8.96 -3.24 -5.40
N VAL A 108 -9.60 -4.17 -4.70
CA VAL A 108 -10.41 -3.87 -3.52
C VAL A 108 -9.57 -3.18 -2.44
N LEU A 109 -10.02 -1.99 -2.06
CA LEU A 109 -9.60 -1.25 -0.88
C LEU A 109 -10.51 -1.59 0.27
N THR A 110 -9.95 -1.76 1.46
CA THR A 110 -10.74 -2.08 2.66
C THR A 110 -10.72 -0.91 3.64
N LYS A 111 -11.89 -0.48 4.10
CA LYS A 111 -12.03 0.57 5.10
C LYS A 111 -12.82 0.06 6.31
N LYS A 112 -12.26 0.27 7.50
CA LYS A 112 -13.01 0.08 8.74
C LYS A 112 -13.99 1.26 8.94
N VAL A 113 -15.27 0.94 9.04
CA VAL A 113 -16.34 1.88 9.32
C VAL A 113 -16.30 2.22 10.81
N SER A 114 -16.30 3.50 11.16
CA SER A 114 -16.19 3.97 12.55
C SER A 114 -17.50 4.50 13.11
N LYS A 115 -18.48 4.78 12.26
CA LYS A 115 -19.81 5.32 12.58
C LYS A 115 -20.82 4.76 11.59
N SER A 116 -22.10 4.81 11.92
CA SER A 116 -23.19 4.56 10.96
C SER A 116 -23.24 5.66 9.89
N LEU A 117 -23.95 5.41 8.79
CA LEU A 117 -24.01 6.31 7.63
C LEU A 117 -24.45 7.74 8.00
N ASP A 118 -25.46 7.86 8.86
CA ASP A 118 -25.99 9.11 9.42
C ASP A 118 -24.96 9.88 10.28
N GLY A 119 -23.94 9.20 10.82
CA GLY A 119 -22.87 9.80 11.61
C GLY A 119 -21.74 10.44 10.79
N TYR A 120 -21.76 10.29 9.45
CA TYR A 120 -20.76 10.89 8.55
C TYR A 120 -21.23 12.26 8.02
N THR A 121 -20.43 13.29 8.25
CA THR A 121 -20.69 14.64 7.71
C THR A 121 -19.88 14.96 6.46
N GLN A 122 -18.85 14.16 6.16
CA GLN A 122 -17.99 14.33 5.00
C GLN A 122 -18.26 13.23 3.98
N LEU A 123 -18.65 13.64 2.78
CA LEU A 123 -18.83 12.74 1.65
C LEU A 123 -17.46 12.33 1.10
N ASN A 124 -17.18 11.03 1.13
CA ASN A 124 -15.93 10.43 0.63
C ASN A 124 -16.20 9.04 0.06
N ASP A 125 -15.20 8.45 -0.58
CA ASP A 125 -15.27 7.14 -1.25
C ASP A 125 -15.85 6.02 -0.35
N SER A 126 -15.46 5.98 0.93
CA SER A 126 -16.01 5.00 1.88
C SER A 126 -17.47 5.27 2.26
N VAL A 127 -17.90 6.54 2.27
CA VAL A 127 -19.31 6.90 2.49
C VAL A 127 -20.15 6.55 1.26
N ALA A 128 -19.63 6.76 0.06
CA ALA A 128 -20.29 6.33 -1.17
C ALA A 128 -20.50 4.81 -1.20
N ALA A 129 -19.45 4.02 -0.90
CA ALA A 129 -19.58 2.57 -0.81
C ALA A 129 -20.59 2.12 0.28
N LEU A 130 -20.62 2.81 1.42
CA LEU A 130 -21.60 2.52 2.49
C LEU A 130 -23.03 2.87 2.06
N SER A 131 -23.22 3.97 1.34
CA SER A 131 -24.53 4.37 0.78
C SER A 131 -25.05 3.30 -0.19
N GLN A 132 -24.22 2.85 -1.13
CA GLN A 132 -24.58 1.79 -2.08
C GLN A 132 -25.03 0.50 -1.38
N LEU A 133 -24.38 0.11 -0.28
CA LEU A 133 -24.79 -1.06 0.50
C LEU A 133 -26.13 -0.82 1.20
N SER A 134 -26.33 0.36 1.76
CA SER A 134 -27.60 0.75 2.40
C SER A 134 -28.77 0.74 1.41
N ASP A 135 -28.57 1.20 0.18
CA ASP A 135 -29.59 1.22 -0.87
C ASP A 135 -30.02 -0.20 -1.28
N GLU A 136 -29.12 -1.18 -1.15
CA GLU A 136 -29.38 -2.61 -1.37
C GLU A 136 -29.89 -3.32 -0.09
N GLY A 137 -30.15 -2.58 1.00
CA GLY A 137 -30.63 -3.12 2.27
C GLY A 137 -29.57 -3.90 3.05
N ILE A 138 -28.29 -3.67 2.78
CA ILE A 138 -27.16 -4.29 3.48
C ILE A 138 -26.68 -3.35 4.58
N ASP A 139 -27.01 -3.70 5.83
CA ASP A 139 -26.55 -2.96 7.00
C ASP A 139 -25.08 -3.26 7.33
N VAL A 140 -24.30 -2.22 7.55
CA VAL A 140 -22.91 -2.31 8.02
C VAL A 140 -22.78 -1.58 9.36
N ASN A 141 -22.32 -2.31 10.38
CA ASN A 141 -22.20 -1.81 11.73
C ASN A 141 -20.85 -1.10 11.97
N PRO A 142 -20.81 -0.09 12.86
CA PRO A 142 -19.56 0.47 13.33
C PRO A 142 -18.61 -0.61 13.86
N GLY A 143 -17.38 -0.60 13.37
CA GLY A 143 -16.38 -1.62 13.69
C GLY A 143 -16.17 -2.65 12.58
N GLU A 144 -17.11 -2.79 11.66
CA GLU A 144 -16.98 -3.67 10.49
C GLU A 144 -16.13 -3.01 9.39
N CYS A 145 -15.74 -3.84 8.41
CA CYS A 145 -14.97 -3.40 7.26
C CYS A 145 -15.84 -3.45 6.01
N ILE A 146 -15.73 -2.43 5.17
CA ILE A 146 -16.27 -2.41 3.82
C ILE A 146 -15.13 -2.52 2.80
N GLY A 147 -15.38 -3.27 1.73
CA GLY A 147 -14.53 -3.31 0.55
C GLY A 147 -15.10 -2.46 -0.56
N TYR A 148 -14.27 -1.77 -1.34
CA TYR A 148 -14.70 -1.07 -2.56
C TYR A 148 -13.56 -0.94 -3.58
N VAL A 149 -13.92 -0.77 -4.85
CA VAL A 149 -13.01 -0.43 -5.96
C VAL A 149 -13.26 1.01 -6.39
N ILE A 150 -12.20 1.75 -6.72
CA ILE A 150 -12.32 3.11 -7.27
C ILE A 150 -12.62 3.01 -8.76
N THR A 151 -13.78 3.53 -9.17
CA THR A 151 -14.27 3.49 -10.55
C THR A 151 -14.09 4.82 -11.27
N ALA A 152 -14.27 5.95 -10.58
CA ALA A 152 -14.07 7.29 -11.14
C ALA A 152 -13.74 8.32 -10.05
N SER A 153 -12.48 8.36 -9.58
CA SER A 153 -12.07 9.17 -8.40
C SER A 153 -12.34 10.67 -8.51
N LYS A 154 -12.47 11.18 -9.74
CA LYS A 154 -12.72 12.59 -10.06
C LYS A 154 -14.20 12.90 -10.35
N SER A 155 -15.11 11.92 -10.30
CA SER A 155 -16.54 12.20 -10.51
C SER A 155 -17.06 13.11 -9.40
N LYS A 156 -17.98 14.00 -9.79
CA LYS A 156 -18.75 14.84 -8.86
C LYS A 156 -19.91 14.06 -8.26
N ASP A 157 -20.39 13.04 -8.97
CA ASP A 157 -21.35 12.09 -8.44
C ASP A 157 -20.60 11.11 -7.54
N LEU A 158 -21.03 10.99 -6.29
CA LEU A 158 -20.38 10.12 -5.31
C LEU A 158 -20.59 8.64 -5.64
N ASP A 159 -21.75 8.29 -6.18
CA ASP A 159 -22.10 6.91 -6.46
C ASP A 159 -21.29 6.34 -7.62
N GLU A 160 -20.83 7.20 -8.53
CA GLU A 160 -19.94 6.81 -9.63
C GLU A 160 -18.47 6.65 -9.21
N ARG A 161 -18.06 7.22 -8.07
CA ARG A 161 -16.64 7.25 -7.69
C ARG A 161 -16.10 5.88 -7.32
N VAL A 162 -16.95 5.04 -6.74
CA VAL A 162 -16.57 3.71 -6.28
C VAL A 162 -17.64 2.68 -6.58
N ARG A 163 -17.27 1.41 -6.49
CA ARG A 163 -18.20 0.28 -6.41
C ARG A 163 -17.90 -0.56 -5.19
N ALA A 164 -18.90 -0.76 -4.32
CA ALA A 164 -18.77 -1.66 -3.18
C ALA A 164 -18.42 -3.09 -3.63
N GLU A 165 -17.52 -3.76 -2.92
CA GLU A 165 -16.97 -5.07 -3.29
C GLU A 165 -18.06 -6.14 -3.49
N ILE A 166 -19.06 -6.15 -2.61
CA ILE A 166 -20.19 -7.09 -2.66
C ILE A 166 -21.04 -6.90 -3.92
N LEU A 167 -21.03 -5.69 -4.48
CA LEU A 167 -21.84 -5.30 -5.64
C LEU A 167 -21.07 -5.39 -6.97
N LEU A 168 -19.81 -5.86 -6.95
CA LEU A 168 -19.01 -6.04 -8.15
C LEU A 168 -19.54 -7.19 -9.01
N THR A 169 -19.74 -6.91 -10.29
CA THR A 169 -20.12 -7.90 -11.31
C THR A 169 -18.90 -8.42 -12.07
N GLY A 170 -17.79 -7.68 -12.06
CA GLY A 170 -16.56 -8.00 -12.77
C GLY A 170 -16.44 -7.36 -14.15
N TYR A 171 -17.49 -6.66 -14.61
CA TYR A 171 -17.52 -5.95 -15.88
C TYR A 171 -17.29 -4.44 -15.74
N GLU A 172 -17.19 -3.93 -14.51
CA GLU A 172 -16.92 -2.52 -14.26
C GLU A 172 -15.55 -2.12 -14.82
N GLY A 173 -15.39 -0.84 -15.17
CA GLY A 173 -14.07 -0.23 -15.32
C GLY A 173 -13.56 0.25 -13.96
N TYR A 174 -12.25 0.39 -13.81
CA TYR A 174 -11.65 1.04 -12.64
C TYR A 174 -10.85 2.29 -13.05
N ASP A 175 -10.67 3.21 -12.11
CA ASP A 175 -9.86 4.41 -12.32
C ASP A 175 -8.37 4.05 -12.27
N ALA A 176 -7.79 3.71 -13.42
CA ALA A 176 -6.38 3.35 -13.53
C ALA A 176 -5.46 4.43 -12.96
N SER A 177 -5.80 5.72 -13.12
CA SER A 177 -4.99 6.82 -12.60
C SER A 177 -4.93 6.83 -11.07
N ALA A 178 -6.05 6.53 -10.41
CA ALA A 178 -6.11 6.40 -8.96
C ALA A 178 -5.24 5.23 -8.46
N TYR A 179 -5.28 4.07 -9.13
CA TYR A 179 -4.47 2.91 -8.75
C TYR A 179 -2.98 3.09 -9.05
N VAL A 180 -2.62 3.75 -10.16
CA VAL A 180 -1.22 4.12 -10.44
C VAL A 180 -0.68 5.03 -9.33
N GLU A 181 -1.45 5.99 -8.84
CA GLU A 181 -1.03 6.84 -7.71
C GLU A 181 -0.80 6.03 -6.43
N LEU A 182 -1.63 5.02 -6.15
CA LEU A 182 -1.40 4.10 -5.03
C LEU A 182 -0.11 3.29 -5.19
N LEU A 183 0.15 2.77 -6.40
CA LEU A 183 1.40 2.07 -6.71
C LEU A 183 2.60 2.99 -6.53
N LEU A 184 2.58 4.21 -7.06
CA LEU A 184 3.70 5.15 -6.94
C LEU A 184 4.00 5.51 -5.48
N ARG A 185 2.97 5.71 -4.64
CA ARG A 185 3.14 5.96 -3.20
C ARG A 185 3.73 4.77 -2.45
N ALA A 186 3.30 3.56 -2.79
CA ALA A 186 3.83 2.34 -2.19
C ALA A 186 5.26 2.06 -2.66
N ALA A 187 5.59 2.37 -3.93
CA ALA A 187 6.92 2.28 -4.50
C ALA A 187 7.86 3.33 -3.88
N GLU A 188 7.39 4.55 -3.62
CA GLU A 188 8.14 5.56 -2.87
C GLU A 188 8.49 5.04 -1.47
N THR A 189 7.56 4.41 -0.76
CA THR A 189 7.88 3.79 0.53
C THR A 189 9.06 2.82 0.41
N MET A 190 9.23 2.13 -0.72
CA MET A 190 10.35 1.22 -0.95
C MET A 190 11.63 1.93 -1.42
N LEU A 191 11.56 2.99 -2.23
CA LEU A 191 12.73 3.56 -2.90
C LEU A 191 13.14 4.97 -2.44
N LEU A 192 12.39 5.58 -1.52
CA LEU A 192 12.67 6.93 -1.03
C LEU A 192 14.10 7.09 -0.47
N PRO A 193 14.65 6.15 0.32
CA PRO A 193 16.04 6.24 0.82
C PRO A 193 17.11 6.14 -0.28
N MET A 194 16.74 5.65 -1.47
CA MET A 194 17.59 5.64 -2.67
C MET A 194 17.36 6.88 -3.55
N GLY A 195 16.61 7.87 -3.05
CA GLY A 195 16.36 9.14 -3.73
C GLY A 195 15.25 9.08 -4.78
N TYR A 196 14.27 8.18 -4.63
CA TYR A 196 13.09 8.07 -5.50
C TYR A 196 11.81 8.41 -4.75
N GLY A 197 11.51 9.71 -4.71
CA GLY A 197 10.18 10.19 -4.30
C GLY A 197 9.14 10.05 -5.42
N CYS A 198 7.87 10.25 -5.09
CA CYS A 198 6.73 10.13 -6.01
C CYS A 198 6.92 10.94 -7.30
N ALA A 199 7.40 12.19 -7.22
CA ALA A 199 7.63 13.03 -8.39
C ALA A 199 8.67 12.44 -9.35
N LYS A 200 9.76 11.87 -8.82
CA LYS A 200 10.79 11.23 -9.63
C LYS A 200 10.29 9.91 -10.23
N LEU A 201 9.61 9.08 -9.43
CA LEU A 201 9.00 7.83 -9.91
C LEU A 201 8.01 8.10 -11.05
N ARG A 202 7.16 9.11 -10.90
CA ARG A 202 6.23 9.54 -11.94
C ARG A 202 6.94 9.90 -13.23
N LYS A 203 8.01 10.72 -13.16
CA LYS A 203 8.82 11.09 -14.33
C LYS A 203 9.54 9.89 -14.95
N THR A 204 9.94 8.92 -14.14
CA THR A 204 10.68 7.74 -14.63
C THR A 204 9.76 6.69 -15.26
N LEU A 205 8.52 6.58 -14.81
CA LEU A 205 7.63 5.47 -15.18
C LEU A 205 6.47 5.88 -16.09
N LEU A 206 6.09 7.17 -16.12
CA LEU A 206 4.94 7.67 -16.88
C LEU A 206 5.30 8.69 -17.96
N CYS A 207 6.60 8.93 -18.21
CA CYS A 207 7.07 9.87 -19.24
C CYS A 207 7.92 9.15 -20.29
#